data_AF-A0A6P0S2S2-F1
#
_entry.id   AF-A0A6P0S2S2-F1
#
_cell.length_a   1.000
_cell.length_b   1.000
_cell.length_c   1.000
_cell.angle_alpha   90.00
_cell.angle_beta   90.00
_cell.angle_gamma   90.00
#
_symmetry.space_group_name_H-M   'P 1'
#
loop_
_entity.id
_entity.type
_entity.pdbx_description
1 polymer ?
#
loop_
_entity_poly.entity_id
_entity_poly.type
_entity_poly.pdbx_seq_one_letter_code
_entity_poly.pdbx_strand_id
1 'polypeptide(L)'
;IRLSRIIRKEGTPCEWLPAGKQGLIVPPTRRSDHAPFWDRGYPAMMVTDTSFMRNPHYHQPTDSIETLDLDFLTGVCRGLISGIRNL
;
A
#
# COMPACT_ATOMS: atom_id res chain seq x y z
N ILE A 1 -6.79 10.25 -3.11
CA ILE A 1 -7.87 10.34 -4.13
C ILE A 1 -7.33 10.45 -5.55
N ARG A 2 -6.48 11.44 -5.88
CA ARG A 2 -5.89 11.55 -7.24
C ARG A 2 -4.98 10.37 -7.58
N LEU A 3 -4.08 10.01 -6.66
CA LEU A 3 -3.16 8.88 -6.82
C LEU A 3 -3.89 7.54 -7.03
N SER A 4 -4.86 7.18 -6.19
CA SER A 4 -5.63 5.94 -6.33
C SER A 4 -6.45 5.89 -7.62
N ARG A 5 -6.99 7.02 -8.08
CA ARG A 5 -7.66 7.10 -9.40
C ARG A 5 -6.68 6.87 -10.56
N ILE A 6 -5.45 7.37 -10.46
CA ILE A 6 -4.42 7.15 -11.49
C ILE A 6 -4.00 5.67 -11.52
N ILE A 7 -3.73 5.06 -10.36
CA ILE A 7 -3.37 3.64 -10.28
C ILE A 7 -4.47 2.76 -10.89
N ARG A 8 -5.75 3.04 -10.61
CA ARG A 8 -6.87 2.30 -11.21
C ARG A 8 -6.94 2.44 -12.74
N LYS A 9 -6.53 3.57 -13.31
CA LYS A 9 -6.49 3.75 -14.77
C LYS A 9 -5.43 2.88 -15.45
N GLU A 10 -4.37 2.51 -14.73
CA GLU A 10 -3.34 1.56 -15.19
C GLU A 10 -3.79 0.09 -15.05
N GLY A 11 -5.07 -0.16 -14.73
CA GLY A 11 -5.68 -1.50 -14.71
C GLY A 11 -5.49 -2.30 -13.42
N THR A 12 -4.75 -1.77 -12.44
CA THR A 12 -4.54 -2.45 -11.15
C THR A 12 -5.61 -2.04 -10.14
N PRO A 13 -6.38 -2.98 -9.56
CA PRO A 13 -7.31 -2.66 -8.48
C PRO A 13 -6.60 -1.96 -7.32
N CYS A 14 -7.10 -0.80 -6.94
CA CYS A 14 -6.50 0.02 -5.88
C CYS A 14 -7.62 0.75 -5.16
N GLU A 15 -7.62 0.68 -3.83
CA GLU A 15 -8.55 1.42 -2.99
C GLU A 15 -7.83 2.41 -2.10
N TRP A 16 -8.56 3.48 -1.75
CA TRP A 16 -8.07 4.51 -0.85
C TRP A 16 -8.79 4.39 0.50
N LEU A 17 -8.03 4.16 1.56
CA LEU A 17 -8.55 4.12 2.92
C LEU A 17 -8.05 5.35 3.70
N PRO A 18 -8.91 6.34 4.01
CA PRO A 18 -8.56 7.38 4.96
C PRO A 18 -8.54 6.80 6.37
N ALA A 19 -7.35 6.55 6.91
CA ALA A 19 -7.18 5.88 8.20
C ALA A 19 -7.74 6.67 9.40
N GLY A 20 -7.77 8.02 9.31
CA GLY A 20 -8.35 8.93 10.30
C GLY A 20 -7.60 8.96 11.64
N LYS A 21 -7.54 10.13 12.31
CA LYS A 21 -6.83 10.30 13.59
C LYS A 21 -5.47 9.58 13.64
N GLN A 22 -4.60 9.85 12.67
CA GLN A 22 -3.28 9.20 12.57
C GLN A 22 -3.34 7.65 12.56
N GLY A 23 -4.43 7.07 12.05
CA GLY A 23 -4.66 5.62 12.02
C GLY A 23 -5.21 5.02 13.32
N LEU A 24 -5.60 5.83 14.31
CA LEU A 24 -6.17 5.35 15.57
C LEU A 24 -7.60 4.82 15.44
N ILE A 25 -8.35 5.22 14.40
CA ILE A 25 -9.68 4.66 14.14
C ILE A 25 -9.58 3.21 13.65
N VAL A 26 -8.55 2.89 12.87
CA VAL A 26 -8.26 1.54 12.36
C VAL A 26 -6.83 1.18 12.74
N PRO A 27 -6.55 0.79 14.00
CA PRO A 27 -5.18 0.60 14.51
C PRO A 27 -4.27 -0.30 13.66
N PRO A 28 -4.75 -1.38 12.99
CA PRO A 28 -3.90 -2.18 12.09
C PRO A 28 -3.25 -1.37 10.96
N THR A 29 -3.84 -0.24 10.55
CA THR A 29 -3.25 0.64 9.52
C THR A 29 -1.92 1.24 9.97
N ARG A 30 -1.63 1.31 11.28
CA ARG A 30 -0.37 1.84 11.82
C ARG A 30 0.81 0.86 11.77
N ARG A 31 0.63 -0.37 11.25
CA ARG A 31 1.69 -1.42 11.23
C ARG A 31 2.63 -1.29 10.04
N SER A 32 3.35 -0.17 9.95
CA SER A 32 4.45 0.05 8.98
C SER A 32 5.16 1.36 9.33
N ASP A 33 6.31 1.63 8.69
CA ASP A 33 7.20 2.75 8.97
C ASP A 33 6.58 4.15 8.75
N HIS A 34 5.42 4.23 8.12
CA HIS A 34 4.70 5.49 7.93
C HIS A 34 4.07 6.02 9.23
N ALA A 35 3.77 5.18 10.23
CA ALA A 35 3.05 5.60 11.44
C ALA A 35 3.82 6.64 12.28
N PRO A 36 5.14 6.52 12.53
CA PRO A 36 5.92 7.56 13.20
C PRO A 36 5.92 8.93 12.51
N PHE A 37 5.68 8.99 11.19
CA PHE A 37 5.53 10.25 10.46
C PHE A 37 4.20 10.92 10.80
N TRP A 38 3.11 10.14 10.84
CA TRP A 38 1.81 10.64 11.29
C TRP A 38 1.85 11.17 12.72
N ASP A 39 2.58 10.49 13.63
CA ASP A 39 2.73 10.92 15.03
C ASP A 39 3.45 12.27 15.17
N ARG A 40 4.28 12.62 14.18
CA ARG A 40 4.99 13.90 14.09
C ARG A 40 4.27 14.94 13.23
N GLY A 41 3.08 14.63 12.74
CA GLY A 41 2.28 15.52 11.89
C GLY A 41 2.74 15.62 10.43
N TYR A 42 3.65 14.74 9.98
CA TYR A 42 4.08 14.72 8.59
C TYR A 42 3.09 13.96 7.70
N PRO A 43 2.85 14.42 6.46
CA PRO A 43 2.07 13.67 5.49
C PRO A 43 2.85 12.42 5.07
N ALA A 44 2.24 11.25 5.28
CA ALA A 44 2.78 9.97 4.85
C ALA A 44 1.66 9.07 4.31
N MET A 45 2.03 8.14 3.44
CA MET A 45 1.12 7.18 2.81
C MET A 45 1.76 5.81 2.81
N MET A 46 0.95 4.78 3.08
CA MET A 46 1.32 3.39 2.88
C MET A 46 0.63 2.85 1.62
N VAL A 47 1.38 2.17 0.77
CA VAL A 47 0.86 1.39 -0.35
C VAL A 47 1.09 -0.06 0.00
N THR A 48 0.02 -0.85 0.09
CA THR A 48 0.08 -2.24 0.55
C THR A 48 -1.08 -3.05 -0.04
N ASP A 49 -0.84 -4.35 -0.22
CA ASP A 49 -1.84 -5.38 -0.47
C ASP A 49 -2.44 -5.97 0.82
N THR A 50 -2.11 -5.37 1.97
CA THR A 50 -2.40 -5.78 3.35
C THR A 50 -1.58 -6.94 3.90
N SER A 51 -0.54 -7.38 3.19
CA SER A 51 0.54 -8.30 3.63
C SER A 51 0.08 -9.32 4.68
N PHE A 52 0.36 -9.12 5.98
CA PHE A 52 0.02 -10.04 7.06
C PHE A 52 -1.46 -10.47 7.18
N MET A 53 -2.39 -9.74 6.57
CA MET A 53 -3.81 -10.12 6.53
C MET A 53 -4.15 -11.09 5.40
N ARG A 54 -3.34 -11.13 4.33
CA ARG A 54 -3.63 -11.85 3.09
C ARG A 54 -2.52 -12.79 2.61
N ASN A 55 -1.29 -12.62 3.09
CA ASN A 55 -0.15 -13.47 2.76
C ASN A 55 -0.04 -14.62 3.79
N PRO A 56 -0.41 -15.87 3.43
CA PRO A 56 -0.26 -17.02 4.32
C PRO A 56 1.20 -17.39 4.60
N HIS A 57 2.16 -16.86 3.82
CA HIS A 57 3.59 -17.07 3.97
C HIS A 57 4.28 -15.99 4.80
N TYR A 58 3.54 -14.99 5.32
CA TYR A 58 4.12 -13.87 6.06
C TYR A 58 5.01 -14.33 7.22
N HIS A 59 6.25 -13.85 7.26
CA HIS A 59 7.28 -14.24 8.24
C HIS A 59 7.59 -15.75 8.27
N GLN A 60 7.41 -16.45 7.15
CA GLN A 60 7.78 -17.86 6.99
C GLN A 60 8.87 -18.01 5.93
N PRO A 61 9.69 -19.08 6.01
CA PRO A 61 10.67 -19.40 4.95
C PRO A 61 10.04 -19.65 3.57
N THR A 62 8.73 -19.88 3.52
CA THR A 62 7.96 -20.06 2.28
C THR A 62 7.59 -18.73 1.59
N ASP A 63 7.93 -17.58 2.19
CA ASP A 63 7.76 -16.26 1.55
C ASP A 63 8.84 -16.11 0.47
N SER A 64 8.56 -16.63 -0.72
CA SER A 64 9.54 -16.81 -1.79
C SER A 64 9.06 -16.19 -3.10
N ILE A 65 9.97 -16.04 -4.07
CA ILE A 65 9.66 -15.42 -5.36
C ILE A 65 8.53 -16.15 -6.10
N GLU A 66 8.42 -17.46 -5.91
CA GLU A 66 7.39 -18.32 -6.51
C GLU A 66 5.97 -17.98 -6.02
N THR A 67 5.85 -17.33 -4.86
CA THR A 67 4.55 -16.92 -4.30
C THR A 67 4.09 -15.54 -4.77
N LEU A 68 4.94 -14.81 -5.52
CA LEU A 68 4.61 -13.47 -6.00
C LEU A 68 3.75 -13.51 -7.27
N ASP A 69 2.73 -12.67 -7.29
CA ASP A 69 2.05 -12.26 -8.52
C ASP A 69 2.82 -11.10 -9.17
N LEU A 70 3.66 -11.43 -10.16
CA LEU A 70 4.51 -10.47 -10.85
C LEU A 70 3.74 -9.51 -11.76
N ASP A 71 2.59 -9.92 -12.30
CA ASP A 71 1.75 -9.05 -13.13
C ASP A 71 1.07 -8.00 -12.25
N PHE A 72 0.55 -8.41 -11.10
CA PHE A 72 0.03 -7.49 -10.09
C PHE A 72 1.11 -6.50 -9.61
N LEU A 73 2.31 -6.99 -9.25
CA LEU A 73 3.42 -6.13 -8.84
C LEU A 73 3.81 -5.12 -9.93
N THR A 74 3.90 -5.57 -11.19
CA THR A 74 4.20 -4.71 -12.34
C THR A 74 3.15 -3.61 -12.50
N GLY A 75 1.87 -3.97 -12.37
CA GLY A 75 0.76 -3.03 -12.40
C GLY A 75 0.84 -1.97 -11.29
N VAL A 76 1.11 -2.38 -10.06
CA VAL A 76 1.34 -1.46 -8.91
C VAL A 76 2.49 -0.49 -9.22
N CYS A 77 3.63 -0.99 -9.70
CA CYS A 77 4.79 -0.15 -10.05
C CYS A 77 4.46 0.89 -11.12
N ARG A 78 3.80 0.49 -12.22
CA ARG A 78 3.37 1.42 -13.29
C ARG A 78 2.39 2.46 -12.76
N GLY A 79 1.41 2.04 -11.96
CA GLY A 79 0.46 2.91 -11.28
C GLY A 79 1.13 3.97 -10.40
N LEU A 80 2.12 3.57 -9.60
CA LEU A 80 2.87 4.47 -8.73
C LEU A 80 3.73 5.45 -9.54
N ILE A 81 4.42 4.98 -10.57
CA ILE A 81 5.23 5.85 -11.46
C ILE A 81 4.33 6.91 -12.10
N SER A 82 3.22 6.50 -12.70
CA SER A 82 2.23 7.40 -13.32
C SER A 82 1.67 8.38 -12.29
N GLY A 83 1.32 7.88 -11.11
CA GLY A 83 0.79 8.63 -9.99
C GLY A 83 1.71 9.72 -9.45
N ILE A 84 2.96 9.36 -9.15
CA ILE A 84 3.97 10.26 -8.57
C ILE A 84 4.37 11.35 -9.56
N ARG A 85 4.50 11.02 -10.85
CA ARG A 85 4.77 12.02 -11.92
C ARG A 85 3.67 13.08 -12.06
N ASN A 86 2.49 12.81 -11.54
CA ASN A 86 1.30 13.68 -11.62
C ASN A 86 0.92 14.30 -10.26
N LEU A 87 1.81 14.24 -9.26
CA LEU A 87 1.68 14.98 -8.00
C LEU A 87 1.97 16.46 -8.24
#